data_AF-A0A2V8YZS5-F1
#
_entry.id   AF-A0A2V8YZS5-F1
#
_cell.length_a   1.000
_cell.length_b   1.000
_cell.length_c   1.000
_cell.angle_alpha   90.00
_cell.angle_beta   90.00
_cell.angle_gamma   90.00
#
_symmetry.space_group_name_H-M   'P 1'
#
loop_
_entity.id
_entity.type
_entity.pdbx_description
1 polymer ?
#
loop_
_entity_poly.entity_id
_entity_poly.type
_entity_poly.pdbx_seq_one_letter_code
_entity_poly.pdbx_strand_id
1 'polypeptide(L)'
;MRLAQKRPQYLFLLAVVAASLISTPAEAKKTETGFLDRTVTVAGTQYKYQVFVPDNWTKKKKWPVILFLHGAGERADDGLLQTQVGIGSAIRRYRDRFPAIVVMPQCRKDVFWANTMADVAMAALEHAQKEFHGDATRTYLTGLSMGGYGTWYLGGKYPGKFAALVPICGG
;
A
#
# COMPACT_ATOMS: atom_id res chain seq x y z
N MET A 1 28.41 -82.09 -37.43
CA MET A 1 29.37 -81.00 -37.23
C MET A 1 28.59 -79.69 -37.07
N ARG A 2 28.43 -79.20 -35.84
CA ARG A 2 27.58 -78.04 -35.48
C ARG A 2 28.34 -76.73 -35.76
N LEU A 3 27.75 -75.82 -36.54
CA LEU A 3 28.18 -74.41 -36.62
C LEU A 3 27.13 -73.56 -35.89
N ALA A 4 27.51 -73.06 -34.72
CA ALA A 4 26.68 -72.20 -33.88
C ALA A 4 26.80 -70.74 -34.34
N GLN A 5 25.68 -70.16 -34.78
CA GLN A 5 25.56 -68.78 -35.24
C GLN A 5 25.33 -67.86 -34.03
N LYS A 6 26.37 -67.13 -33.60
CA LYS A 6 26.26 -66.11 -32.53
C LYS A 6 25.67 -64.82 -33.11
N ARG A 7 24.52 -64.37 -32.57
CA ARG A 7 23.96 -63.03 -32.83
C ARG A 7 24.61 -62.00 -31.90
N PRO A 8 24.96 -60.79 -32.35
CA PRO A 8 25.46 -59.73 -31.47
C PRO A 8 24.34 -59.13 -30.64
N GLN A 9 24.59 -58.94 -29.34
CA GLN A 9 23.71 -58.24 -28.40
C GLN A 9 23.99 -56.74 -28.51
N TYR A 10 23.00 -55.95 -28.94
CA TYR A 10 23.07 -54.49 -28.85
C TYR A 10 22.64 -54.06 -27.45
N LEU A 11 23.61 -53.63 -26.63
CA LEU A 11 23.35 -52.94 -25.36
C LEU A 11 22.78 -51.54 -25.66
N PHE A 12 21.53 -51.29 -25.27
CA PHE A 12 20.98 -49.93 -25.19
C PHE A 12 21.52 -49.25 -23.92
N LEU A 13 22.38 -48.22 -24.09
CA LEU A 13 22.77 -47.32 -23.00
C LEU A 13 21.65 -46.29 -22.78
N LEU A 14 20.91 -46.40 -21.68
CA LEU A 14 20.00 -45.36 -21.20
C LEU A 14 20.82 -44.37 -20.35
N ALA A 15 21.13 -43.21 -20.92
CA ALA A 15 21.69 -42.08 -20.16
C ALA A 15 20.56 -41.39 -19.39
N VAL A 16 20.47 -41.63 -18.08
CA VAL A 16 19.58 -40.88 -17.19
C VAL A 16 20.26 -39.56 -16.84
N VAL A 17 19.82 -38.47 -17.46
CA VAL A 17 20.21 -37.11 -17.07
C VAL A 17 19.37 -36.71 -15.86
N ALA A 18 19.94 -36.79 -14.66
CA ALA A 18 19.33 -36.26 -13.45
C ALA A 18 19.44 -34.72 -13.45
N ALA A 19 18.38 -34.03 -13.88
CA ALA A 19 18.27 -32.58 -13.73
C ALA A 19 18.02 -32.23 -12.25
N SER A 20 19.07 -31.78 -11.56
CA SER A 20 18.96 -31.26 -10.20
C SER A 20 18.27 -29.90 -10.24
N LEU A 21 17.02 -29.82 -9.78
CA LEU A 21 16.30 -28.57 -9.55
C LEU A 21 16.95 -27.84 -8.37
N ILE A 22 17.84 -26.89 -8.66
CA ILE A 22 18.33 -25.94 -7.65
C ILE A 22 17.19 -24.94 -7.42
N SER A 23 16.41 -25.15 -6.36
CA SER A 23 15.45 -24.16 -5.88
C SER A 23 16.21 -23.02 -5.21
N THR A 24 16.22 -21.85 -5.83
CA THR A 24 16.69 -20.64 -5.16
C THR A 24 15.71 -20.29 -4.04
N PRO A 25 16.17 -20.11 -2.79
CA PRO A 25 15.29 -19.68 -1.72
C PRO A 25 14.75 -18.29 -2.06
N ALA A 26 13.42 -18.13 -2.01
CA ALA A 26 12.78 -16.84 -2.17
C ALA A 26 13.28 -15.89 -1.08
N GLU A 27 14.00 -14.85 -1.49
CA GLU A 27 14.49 -13.83 -0.57
C GLU A 27 13.28 -13.13 0.07
N ALA A 28 13.13 -13.28 1.39
CA ALA A 28 12.05 -12.65 2.12
C ALA A 28 12.24 -11.14 2.07
N LYS A 29 11.49 -10.46 1.19
CA LYS A 29 11.53 -9.00 1.04
C LYS A 29 11.33 -8.35 2.41
N LYS A 30 12.39 -7.73 2.94
CA LYS A 30 12.35 -6.96 4.18
C LYS A 30 11.23 -5.94 4.05
N THR A 31 10.26 -5.96 4.97
CA THR A 31 9.15 -5.01 4.89
C THR A 31 9.65 -3.63 5.29
N GLU A 32 9.44 -2.65 4.42
CA GLU A 32 9.87 -1.27 4.61
C GLU A 32 9.01 -0.60 5.70
N THR A 33 9.63 0.24 6.53
CA THR A 33 8.96 1.10 7.52
C THR A 33 9.31 2.57 7.26
N GLY A 34 8.64 3.48 7.96
CA GLY A 34 8.79 4.91 7.75
C GLY A 34 7.86 5.43 6.65
N PHE A 35 8.27 6.53 6.00
CA PHE A 35 7.53 7.15 4.90
C PHE A 35 7.86 6.42 3.59
N LEU A 36 6.84 5.87 2.94
CA LEU A 36 6.96 5.04 1.76
C LEU A 36 6.14 5.63 0.61
N ASP A 37 6.77 5.77 -0.54
CA ASP A 37 6.10 6.19 -1.77
C ASP A 37 5.32 5.03 -2.37
N ARG A 38 4.07 5.29 -2.75
CA ARG A 38 3.19 4.31 -3.38
C ARG A 38 2.35 4.97 -4.47
N THR A 39 1.77 4.13 -5.32
CA THR A 39 0.89 4.56 -6.40
C THR A 39 -0.37 3.73 -6.44
N VAL A 40 -1.49 4.33 -6.82
CA VAL A 40 -2.72 3.62 -7.18
C VAL A 40 -3.17 4.05 -8.57
N THR A 41 -3.85 3.15 -9.29
CA THR A 41 -4.44 3.46 -10.59
C THR A 41 -5.95 3.55 -10.45
N VAL A 42 -6.53 4.69 -10.83
CA VAL A 42 -7.97 4.93 -10.84
C VAL A 42 -8.36 5.43 -12.23
N ALA A 43 -9.34 4.76 -12.86
CA ALA A 43 -9.78 5.05 -14.22
C ALA A 43 -8.62 5.17 -15.24
N GLY A 44 -7.68 4.22 -15.19
CA GLY A 44 -6.51 4.19 -16.09
C GLY A 44 -5.43 5.24 -15.80
N THR A 45 -5.63 6.11 -14.80
CA THR A 45 -4.67 7.14 -14.42
C THR A 45 -3.95 6.77 -13.12
N GLN A 46 -2.63 6.93 -13.10
CA GLN A 46 -1.83 6.69 -11.89
C GLN A 46 -1.80 7.93 -10.99
N TYR A 47 -1.95 7.72 -9.68
CA TYR A 47 -1.90 8.74 -8.64
C TYR A 47 -0.89 8.32 -7.58
N LYS A 48 -0.10 9.28 -7.10
CA LYS A 48 0.89 9.07 -6.04
C LYS A 48 0.27 9.33 -4.67
N TYR A 49 0.77 8.60 -3.69
CA TYR A 49 0.46 8.84 -2.29
C TYR A 49 1.62 8.37 -1.41
N GLN A 50 1.63 8.78 -0.15
CA GLN A 50 2.56 8.27 0.83
C GLN A 50 1.86 7.46 1.90
N VAL A 51 2.59 6.48 2.43
CA VAL A 51 2.19 5.72 3.61
C VAL A 51 3.28 5.87 4.65
N PHE A 52 2.91 6.29 5.86
CA PHE A 52 3.76 6.10 7.03
C PHE A 52 3.46 4.74 7.66
N VAL A 53 4.49 3.93 7.85
CA VAL A 53 4.45 2.63 8.53
C VAL A 53 5.30 2.72 9.80
N PRO A 54 4.74 2.43 10.99
CA PRO A 54 5.50 2.52 12.25
C PRO A 54 6.76 1.65 12.27
N ASP A 55 7.82 2.10 12.94
CA ASP A 55 9.12 1.40 12.97
C ASP A 55 9.02 -0.01 13.60
N ASN A 56 8.08 -0.19 14.53
CA ASN A 56 7.79 -1.47 15.19
C ASN A 56 6.70 -2.29 14.46
N TRP A 57 6.45 -1.99 13.18
CA TRP A 57 5.45 -2.71 12.40
C TRP A 57 5.78 -4.21 12.29
N THR A 58 4.76 -5.05 12.45
CA THR A 58 4.86 -6.50 12.22
C THR A 58 3.57 -7.04 11.63
N LYS A 59 3.67 -8.12 10.84
CA LYS A 59 2.51 -8.84 10.29
C LYS A 59 1.69 -9.63 11.33
N LYS A 60 2.15 -9.73 12.58
CA LYS A 60 1.51 -10.56 13.63
C LYS A 60 0.21 -9.98 14.18
N LYS A 61 -0.06 -8.70 13.91
CA LYS A 61 -1.29 -8.02 14.33
C LYS A 61 -1.82 -7.16 13.18
N LYS A 62 -3.11 -6.85 13.24
CA LYS A 62 -3.69 -5.78 12.40
C LYS A 62 -3.41 -4.41 13.02
N TRP A 63 -3.12 -3.42 12.19
CA TRP A 63 -2.72 -2.08 12.61
C TRP A 63 -3.85 -1.07 12.41
N PRO A 64 -4.10 -0.14 13.35
CA PRO A 64 -4.97 1.01 13.09
C PRO A 64 -4.51 1.76 11.85
N VAL A 65 -5.45 2.30 11.09
CA VAL A 65 -5.17 3.06 9.87
C VAL A 65 -5.81 4.43 9.96
N ILE A 66 -5.06 5.46 9.60
CA ILE A 66 -5.54 6.83 9.48
C ILE A 66 -5.46 7.22 8.01
N LEU A 67 -6.59 7.56 7.40
CA LEU A 67 -6.62 8.26 6.12
C LEU A 67 -6.56 9.77 6.42
N PHE A 68 -5.50 10.42 5.97
CA PHE A 68 -5.31 11.87 6.14
C PHE A 68 -5.45 12.60 4.80
N LEU A 69 -6.35 13.58 4.77
CA LEU A 69 -6.59 14.45 3.62
C LEU A 69 -5.93 15.82 3.85
N HIS A 70 -4.97 16.18 3.00
CA HIS A 70 -4.25 17.45 3.10
C HIS A 70 -5.13 18.66 2.69
N GLY A 71 -4.63 19.87 2.98
CA GLY A 71 -5.28 21.14 2.66
C GLY A 71 -5.04 21.59 1.21
N ALA A 72 -5.61 22.73 0.82
CA ALA A 72 -5.49 23.22 -0.55
C ALA A 72 -4.05 23.60 -0.96
N GLY A 73 -3.15 23.87 0.01
CA GLY A 73 -1.76 24.24 -0.24
C GLY A 73 -0.89 23.08 -0.74
N GLU A 74 -1.25 21.84 -0.42
CA GLU A 74 -0.42 20.66 -0.73
C GLU A 74 -0.86 19.93 -2.01
N ARG A 75 -1.75 20.54 -2.80
CA ARG A 75 -2.19 20.00 -4.11
C ARG A 75 -1.02 19.96 -5.10
N ALA A 76 -0.69 18.77 -5.62
CA ALA A 76 0.33 18.56 -6.65
C ALA A 76 0.26 17.13 -7.22
N ASP A 77 1.29 16.74 -8.00
CA ASP A 77 1.48 15.40 -8.58
C ASP A 77 2.87 14.83 -8.25
N ASP A 78 3.58 15.44 -7.30
CA ASP A 78 4.95 15.05 -6.94
C ASP A 78 5.01 13.82 -6.03
N GLY A 79 3.94 13.57 -5.26
CA GLY A 79 3.86 12.53 -4.24
C GLY A 79 4.50 12.92 -2.91
N LEU A 80 4.87 14.18 -2.71
CA LEU A 80 5.61 14.63 -1.53
C LEU A 80 4.89 15.73 -0.73
N LEU A 81 4.27 16.72 -1.40
CA LEU A 81 3.69 17.89 -0.70
C LEU A 81 2.62 17.52 0.32
N GLN A 82 1.84 16.45 0.10
CA GLN A 82 0.80 16.00 1.00
C GLN A 82 1.30 15.60 2.40
N THR A 83 2.62 15.44 2.57
CA THR A 83 3.26 15.10 3.86
C THR A 83 3.85 16.30 4.60
N GLN A 84 3.80 17.50 4.02
CA GLN A 84 4.54 18.68 4.54
C GLN A 84 3.80 19.40 5.67
N VAL A 85 2.48 19.26 5.74
CA VAL A 85 1.63 19.93 6.75
C VAL A 85 0.77 18.91 7.49
N GLY A 86 0.31 19.27 8.69
CA GLY A 86 -0.60 18.44 9.48
C GLY A 86 0.08 17.19 10.05
N ILE A 87 -0.56 16.03 9.89
CA ILE A 87 -0.08 14.79 10.50
C ILE A 87 1.28 14.35 9.93
N GLY A 88 1.57 14.64 8.65
CA GLY A 88 2.84 14.28 8.02
C GLY A 88 4.03 14.97 8.70
N SER A 89 3.95 16.27 8.95
CA SER A 89 5.01 17.00 9.67
C SER A 89 5.08 16.60 11.15
N ALA A 90 3.94 16.31 11.78
CA ALA A 90 3.89 15.81 13.15
C ALA A 90 4.60 14.44 13.29
N ILE A 91 4.40 13.51 12.36
CA ILE A 91 5.09 12.21 12.33
C ILE A 91 6.59 12.40 12.13
N ARG A 92 7.02 13.31 11.25
CA ARG A 92 8.46 13.59 11.06
C ARG A 92 9.13 14.07 12.35
N ARG A 93 8.41 14.82 13.18
CA ARG A 93 8.91 15.36 14.45
C ARG A 93 8.81 14.37 15.62
N TYR A 94 7.78 13.54 15.65
CA TYR A 94 7.44 12.70 16.79
C TYR A 94 7.05 11.27 16.36
N ARG A 95 7.91 10.63 15.57
CA ARG A 95 7.61 9.37 14.87
C ARG A 95 7.12 8.25 15.77
N ASP A 96 7.69 8.14 16.96
CA ASP A 96 7.40 7.14 17.99
C ASP A 96 5.98 7.28 18.59
N ARG A 97 5.36 8.46 18.48
CA ARG A 97 4.02 8.74 19.00
C ARG A 97 2.88 8.28 18.10
N PHE A 98 3.17 7.72 16.92
CA PHE A 98 2.16 7.30 15.95
C PHE A 98 2.13 5.77 15.76
N PRO A 99 1.40 5.02 16.61
CA PRO A 99 1.27 3.56 16.51
C PRO A 99 0.22 3.13 15.47
N ALA A 100 0.17 3.80 14.31
CA ALA A 100 -0.81 3.59 13.27
C ALA A 100 -0.19 3.74 11.88
N ILE A 101 -0.74 3.02 10.90
CA ILE A 101 -0.44 3.26 9.49
C ILE A 101 -1.14 4.56 9.10
N VAL A 102 -0.44 5.49 8.46
CA VAL A 102 -1.04 6.76 8.01
C VAL A 102 -0.95 6.85 6.50
N VAL A 103 -2.10 6.91 5.85
CA VAL A 103 -2.25 6.96 4.39
C VAL A 103 -2.52 8.41 4.00
N MET A 104 -1.66 8.95 3.14
CA MET A 104 -1.65 10.35 2.71
C MET A 104 -1.73 10.40 1.18
N PRO A 105 -2.93 10.28 0.58
CA PRO A 105 -3.15 10.56 -0.84
C PRO A 105 -2.84 12.01 -1.17
N GLN A 106 -2.43 12.27 -2.40
CA GLN A 106 -2.27 13.62 -2.92
C GLN A 106 -3.42 13.99 -3.86
N CYS A 107 -4.11 15.08 -3.53
CA CYS A 107 -5.10 15.71 -4.40
C CYS A 107 -4.38 16.52 -5.48
N ARG A 108 -4.87 16.43 -6.71
CA ARG A 108 -4.32 17.19 -7.84
C ARG A 108 -4.58 18.68 -7.70
N LYS A 109 -3.83 19.46 -8.50
CA LYS A 109 -4.08 20.89 -8.67
C LYS A 109 -5.51 21.12 -9.17
N ASP A 110 -6.09 22.24 -8.73
CA ASP A 110 -7.38 22.76 -9.19
C ASP A 110 -8.61 21.88 -8.97
N VAL A 111 -8.47 20.78 -8.23
CA VAL A 111 -9.58 19.91 -7.81
C VAL A 111 -9.66 19.77 -6.29
N PHE A 112 -10.78 19.22 -5.82
CA PHE A 112 -11.10 19.01 -4.40
C PHE A 112 -11.22 17.53 -4.09
N TRP A 113 -11.31 17.19 -2.80
CA TRP A 113 -11.57 15.83 -2.30
C TRP A 113 -13.01 15.36 -2.59
N ALA A 114 -13.37 15.29 -3.86
CA ALA A 114 -14.66 14.84 -4.37
C ALA A 114 -14.47 14.04 -5.68
N ASN A 115 -15.51 13.32 -6.09
CA ASN A 115 -15.52 12.54 -7.34
C ASN A 115 -14.28 11.63 -7.44
N THR A 116 -13.52 11.73 -8.54
CA THR A 116 -12.30 10.93 -8.78
C THR A 116 -11.30 11.04 -7.64
N MET A 117 -11.15 12.20 -6.98
CA MET A 117 -10.19 12.32 -5.90
C MET A 117 -10.65 11.63 -4.61
N ALA A 118 -11.96 11.50 -4.40
CA ALA A 118 -12.49 10.65 -3.34
C ALA A 118 -12.22 9.16 -3.65
N ASP A 119 -12.39 8.75 -4.91
CA ASP A 119 -12.11 7.37 -5.33
C ASP A 119 -10.61 7.03 -5.21
N VAL A 120 -9.72 7.98 -5.53
CA VAL A 120 -8.27 7.86 -5.31
C VAL A 120 -7.93 7.75 -3.82
N ALA A 121 -8.55 8.55 -2.96
CA ALA A 121 -8.32 8.47 -1.52
C ALA A 121 -8.73 7.09 -0.96
N MET A 122 -9.87 6.56 -1.40
CA MET A 122 -10.33 5.22 -1.03
C MET A 122 -9.44 4.11 -1.59
N ALA A 123 -9.01 4.22 -2.85
CA ALA A 123 -8.10 3.25 -3.45
C ALA A 123 -6.74 3.21 -2.73
N ALA A 124 -6.19 4.38 -2.37
CA ALA A 124 -4.96 4.48 -1.59
C ALA A 124 -5.09 3.85 -0.20
N LEU A 125 -6.23 4.09 0.47
CA LEU A 125 -6.54 3.48 1.76
C LEU A 125 -6.59 1.96 1.67
N GLU A 126 -7.34 1.42 0.70
CA GLU A 126 -7.51 -0.02 0.54
C GLU A 126 -6.21 -0.72 0.12
N HIS A 127 -5.43 -0.08 -0.76
CA HIS A 127 -4.10 -0.58 -1.14
C HIS A 127 -3.18 -0.66 0.09
N ALA A 128 -3.10 0.40 0.89
CA ALA A 128 -2.28 0.44 2.10
C ALA A 128 -2.76 -0.55 3.18
N GLN A 129 -4.08 -0.68 3.39
CA GLN A 129 -4.65 -1.67 4.30
C GLN A 129 -4.23 -3.09 3.92
N LYS A 130 -4.31 -3.43 2.64
CA LYS A 130 -3.90 -4.74 2.14
C LYS A 130 -2.40 -4.97 2.28
N GLU A 131 -1.58 -3.99 1.88
CA GLU A 131 -0.12 -4.12 1.89
C GLU A 131 0.45 -4.21 3.31
N PHE A 132 -0.06 -3.39 4.23
CA PHE A 132 0.51 -3.21 5.56
C PHE A 132 -0.33 -3.83 6.68
N HIS A 133 -1.22 -4.77 6.36
CA HIS A 133 -2.03 -5.48 7.33
C HIS A 133 -2.89 -4.52 8.20
N GLY A 134 -3.49 -3.53 7.56
CA GLY A 134 -4.36 -2.55 8.18
C GLY A 134 -5.67 -3.16 8.69
N ASP A 135 -6.17 -2.59 9.78
CA ASP A 135 -7.39 -3.01 10.46
C ASP A 135 -8.60 -2.20 9.99
N ALA A 136 -9.46 -2.81 9.19
CA ALA A 136 -10.65 -2.16 8.64
C ALA A 136 -11.61 -1.64 9.73
N THR A 137 -11.65 -2.25 10.92
CA THR A 137 -12.53 -1.81 12.02
C THR A 137 -11.91 -0.69 12.86
N ARG A 138 -10.61 -0.42 12.70
CA ARG A 138 -9.88 0.69 13.34
C ARG A 138 -9.30 1.61 12.29
N THR A 139 -10.16 1.99 11.34
CA THR A 139 -9.83 2.92 10.26
C THR A 139 -10.47 4.28 10.54
N TYR A 140 -9.67 5.33 10.59
CA TYR A 140 -10.07 6.68 10.96
C TYR A 140 -9.86 7.64 9.79
N LEU A 141 -10.72 8.64 9.66
CA LEU A 141 -10.59 9.68 8.64
C LEU A 141 -10.38 11.04 9.29
N THR A 142 -9.41 11.78 8.79
CA THR A 142 -9.15 13.17 9.21
C THR A 142 -8.59 13.98 8.05
N GLY A 143 -8.64 15.30 8.19
CA GLY A 143 -8.05 16.23 7.24
C GLY A 143 -8.23 17.67 7.69
N LEU A 144 -7.46 18.58 7.10
CA LEU A 144 -7.45 20.01 7.45
C LEU A 144 -7.93 20.89 6.30
N SER A 145 -8.70 21.95 6.59
CA SER A 145 -9.22 22.89 5.60
C SER A 145 -9.95 22.17 4.47
N MET A 146 -9.45 22.21 3.22
CA MET A 146 -9.93 21.39 2.09
C MET A 146 -10.09 19.91 2.46
N GLY A 147 -9.13 19.34 3.19
CA GLY A 147 -9.20 17.98 3.72
C GLY A 147 -10.22 17.79 4.83
N GLY A 148 -10.56 18.84 5.56
CA GLY A 148 -11.68 18.86 6.51
C GLY A 148 -13.03 18.72 5.79
N TYR A 149 -13.24 19.50 4.71
CA TYR A 149 -14.39 19.32 3.82
C TYR A 149 -14.40 17.91 3.20
N GLY A 150 -13.23 17.42 2.76
CA GLY A 150 -13.07 16.06 2.26
C GLY A 150 -13.42 14.99 3.28
N THR A 151 -13.14 15.24 4.56
CA THR A 151 -13.48 14.33 5.68
C THR A 151 -14.99 14.20 5.82
N TRP A 152 -15.73 15.31 5.77
CA TRP A 152 -17.19 15.27 5.75
C TRP A 152 -17.74 14.58 4.50
N TYR A 153 -17.20 14.93 3.33
CA TYR A 153 -17.64 14.35 2.05
C TYR A 153 -17.48 12.82 2.01
N LEU A 154 -16.28 12.31 2.31
CA LEU A 154 -15.99 10.87 2.33
C LEU A 154 -16.75 10.16 3.46
N GLY A 155 -16.86 10.77 4.64
CA GLY A 155 -17.64 10.23 5.75
C GLY A 155 -19.12 10.05 5.40
N GLY A 156 -19.72 11.02 4.70
CA GLY A 156 -21.10 10.95 4.22
C GLY A 156 -21.29 9.98 3.05
N LYS A 157 -20.32 9.93 2.11
CA LYS A 157 -20.37 9.03 0.94
C LYS A 157 -20.20 7.55 1.32
N TYR A 158 -19.42 7.24 2.36
CA TYR A 158 -19.13 5.86 2.78
C TYR A 158 -19.53 5.63 4.25
N PRO A 159 -20.83 5.60 4.58
CA PRO A 159 -21.30 5.40 5.93
C PRO A 159 -20.80 4.06 6.50
N GLY A 160 -20.34 4.06 7.75
CA GLY A 160 -19.82 2.88 8.43
C GLY A 160 -18.42 2.43 8.00
N LYS A 161 -17.78 3.09 7.02
CA LYS A 161 -16.41 2.75 6.59
C LYS A 161 -15.35 3.19 7.60
N PHE A 162 -15.61 4.25 8.37
CA PHE A 162 -14.67 4.83 9.32
C PHE A 162 -15.18 4.67 10.75
N ALA A 163 -14.29 4.26 11.66
CA ALA A 163 -14.56 4.14 13.08
C ALA A 163 -14.75 5.50 13.76
N ALA A 164 -14.07 6.55 13.26
CA ALA A 164 -14.32 7.94 13.64
C ALA A 164 -13.87 8.90 12.54
N LEU A 165 -14.46 10.11 12.56
CA LEU A 165 -14.10 11.24 11.73
C LEU A 165 -13.53 12.36 12.60
N VAL A 166 -12.43 12.97 12.18
CA VAL A 166 -11.82 14.14 12.84
C VAL A 166 -11.57 15.24 11.80
N PRO A 167 -12.63 15.96 11.37
CA PRO A 167 -12.49 17.07 10.44
C PRO A 167 -11.89 18.30 11.15
N ILE A 168 -10.90 18.93 10.54
CA ILE A 168 -10.23 20.12 11.09
C ILE A 168 -10.52 21.30 10.16
N CYS A 169 -11.17 22.34 10.69
CA CYS A 169 -11.46 23.60 9.99
C CYS A 169 -12.00 23.47 8.54
N GLY A 170 -12.97 22.57 8.32
CA GLY A 170 -13.77 22.44 7.09
C GLY A 170 -15.25 22.17 7.41
N GLY A 171 -16.15 22.23 6.42
CA GLY A 171 -17.61 22.17 6.64
C GLY A 171 -18.44 21.83 5.42
#